data_AF-A0A3G2GAW7-F1
#
_entry.id   AF-A0A3G2GAW7-F1
#
_cell.length_a   1.000
_cell.length_b   1.000
_cell.length_c   1.000
_cell.angle_alpha   90.00
_cell.angle_beta   90.00
_cell.angle_gamma   90.00
#
_symmetry.space_group_name_H-M   'P 1'
#
loop_
_entity.id
_entity.type
_entity.pdbx_description
1 polymer ?
#
loop_
_entity_poly.entity_id
_entity_poly.type
_entity_poly.pdbx_seq_one_letter_code
_entity_poly.pdbx_strand_id
1 'polypeptide(L)'
;MKKALIISILIIILSIISIAVYWNLPIEVTRKSDIKFGTELIEKIDDYKKSNGKLPEVNDWQTLEKLGLQKDNVEKPVYTKDQNGNYELVYIDGFDGPYLLWNSQERKWTIDFPKIVSK
;
A
#
# COMPACT_ATOMS: atom_id res chain seq x y z
N MET A 1 -46.88 12.14 10.78
CA MET A 1 -46.36 12.06 9.40
C MET A 1 -45.24 13.05 9.11
N LYS A 2 -45.43 14.38 9.28
CA LYS A 2 -44.36 15.39 9.03
C LYS A 2 -43.06 15.17 9.84
N LYS A 3 -43.16 14.83 11.13
CA LYS A 3 -41.99 14.55 11.98
C LYS A 3 -41.21 13.30 11.52
N ALA A 4 -41.92 12.25 11.13
CA ALA A 4 -41.30 11.03 10.59
C ALA A 4 -40.57 11.32 9.28
N LEU A 5 -41.18 12.12 8.39
CA LEU A 5 -40.56 12.56 7.14
C LEU A 5 -39.28 13.39 7.37
N ILE A 6 -39.29 14.30 8.34
CA ILE A 6 -38.09 15.08 8.73
C ILE A 6 -36.99 14.16 9.26
N ILE A 7 -37.33 13.19 10.12
CA ILE A 7 -36.35 12.23 10.66
C ILE A 7 -35.75 11.38 9.54
N SER A 8 -36.57 10.88 8.60
CA SER A 8 -36.08 10.11 7.46
C SER A 8 -35.12 10.93 6.58
N ILE A 9 -35.43 12.20 6.32
CA ILE A 9 -34.53 13.10 5.57
C ILE A 9 -33.21 13.31 6.31
N LEU A 10 -33.26 13.52 7.64
CA LEU A 10 -32.05 13.70 8.45
C LEU A 10 -31.15 12.45 8.42
N ILE A 11 -31.73 11.25 8.46
CA ILE A 11 -30.97 10.00 8.37
C ILE A 11 -30.28 9.90 7.00
N ILE A 12 -30.99 10.22 5.91
CA ILE A 12 -30.41 10.19 4.56
C ILE A 12 -29.24 11.19 4.45
N ILE A 13 -29.42 12.42 4.94
CA ILE A 13 -28.37 13.44 4.94
C ILE A 13 -27.16 12.95 5.75
N LEU A 14 -27.39 12.38 6.94
CA LEU A 14 -26.32 11.84 7.77
C LEU A 14 -25.55 10.72 7.05
N SER A 15 -26.26 9.79 6.40
CA SER A 15 -25.63 8.72 5.64
C SER A 15 -24.76 9.24 4.49
N ILE A 16 -25.25 10.24 3.74
CA ILE A 16 -24.47 10.87 2.66
C ILE A 16 -23.20 11.53 3.21
N ILE A 17 -23.31 12.26 4.33
CA ILE A 17 -22.16 12.90 4.98
C ILE A 17 -21.16 11.84 5.45
N SER A 18 -21.61 10.76 6.09
CA SER A 18 -20.73 9.68 6.54
C SER A 18 -19.97 9.02 5.38
N ILE A 19 -20.64 8.78 4.25
CA ILE A 19 -19.99 8.21 3.06
C ILE A 19 -18.95 9.21 2.51
N ALA A 20 -19.30 10.48 2.38
CA ALA A 20 -18.38 11.51 1.89
C ALA A 20 -17.13 11.63 2.79
N VAL A 21 -17.31 11.59 4.11
CA VAL A 21 -16.20 11.60 5.07
C VAL A 21 -15.33 10.36 4.90
N TYR A 22 -15.94 9.17 4.81
CA TYR A 22 -15.20 7.91 4.65
C TYR A 22 -14.33 7.91 3.38
N TRP A 23 -14.85 8.42 2.26
CA TRP A 23 -14.13 8.49 0.98
C TRP A 23 -12.99 9.51 0.99
N ASN A 24 -13.05 10.51 1.87
CA ASN A 24 -12.04 11.55 1.98
C ASN A 24 -11.08 11.33 3.16
N LEU A 25 -11.10 10.13 3.77
CA LEU A 25 -10.15 9.78 4.81
C LEU A 25 -8.73 9.62 4.23
N PRO A 26 -7.69 10.06 4.96
CA PRO A 26 -6.32 9.88 4.54
C PRO A 26 -5.93 8.40 4.47
N ILE A 27 -4.99 8.06 3.57
CA ILE A 27 -4.61 6.68 3.27
C ILE A 27 -3.95 5.98 4.47
N GLU A 28 -3.33 6.77 5.34
CA GLU A 28 -2.74 6.33 6.60
C GLU A 28 -3.79 5.73 7.56
N VAL A 29 -5.06 6.11 7.39
CA VAL A 29 -6.19 5.57 8.15
C VAL A 29 -6.80 4.38 7.42
N THR A 30 -7.14 4.53 6.14
CA THR A 30 -7.86 3.48 5.38
C THR A 30 -6.99 2.27 5.07
N ARG A 31 -5.67 2.45 4.96
CA ARG A 31 -4.67 1.41 4.65
C ARG A 31 -3.69 1.17 5.79
N LYS A 32 -4.07 1.51 7.03
CA LYS A 32 -3.19 1.47 8.20
C LYS A 32 -2.47 0.13 8.41
N SER A 33 -3.18 -0.99 8.23
CA SER A 33 -2.61 -2.33 8.42
C SER A 33 -1.55 -2.64 7.37
N ASP A 34 -1.84 -2.33 6.11
CA ASP A 34 -0.93 -2.54 4.98
C ASP A 34 0.31 -1.68 5.14
N ILE A 35 0.13 -0.38 5.40
CA ILE A 35 1.23 0.57 5.62
C ILE A 35 2.13 0.09 6.76
N LYS A 36 1.56 -0.40 7.87
CA LYS A 36 2.34 -0.92 8.98
C LYS A 36 3.20 -2.11 8.56
N PHE A 37 2.60 -3.12 7.92
CA PHE A 37 3.33 -4.30 7.45
C PHE A 37 4.39 -3.94 6.40
N GLY A 38 4.05 -3.09 5.44
CA GLY A 38 4.98 -2.63 4.41
C GLY A 38 6.16 -1.84 5.03
N THR A 39 5.92 -1.04 6.07
CA THR A 39 6.98 -0.32 6.79
C THR A 39 7.94 -1.29 7.49
N GLU A 40 7.42 -2.34 8.12
CA GLU A 40 8.26 -3.40 8.71
C GLU A 40 9.10 -4.14 7.63
N LEU A 41 8.57 -4.32 6.42
CA LEU A 41 9.33 -4.86 5.29
C LEU A 41 10.42 -3.92 4.79
N ILE A 42 10.11 -2.62 4.67
CA ILE A 42 11.06 -1.57 4.26
C ILE A 42 12.28 -1.56 5.19
N GLU A 43 12.07 -1.61 6.50
CA GLU A 43 13.16 -1.65 7.48
C GLU A 43 14.09 -2.85 7.24
N LYS A 44 13.52 -4.04 7.04
CA LYS A 44 14.30 -5.26 6.77
C LYS A 44 15.06 -5.21 5.44
N ILE A 45 14.44 -4.65 4.39
CA ILE A 45 15.08 -4.48 3.08
C ILE A 45 16.23 -3.48 3.18
N ASP A 46 16.03 -2.37 3.89
CA ASP A 46 17.03 -1.34 4.08
C ASP A 46 18.20 -1.86 4.94
N ASP A 47 17.93 -2.65 5.97
CA ASP A 47 18.97 -3.31 6.76
C ASP A 47 19.72 -4.38 5.97
N TYR A 48 19.03 -5.17 5.14
CA TYR A 48 19.68 -6.07 4.19
C TYR A 48 20.63 -5.30 3.27
N LYS A 49 20.20 -4.16 2.71
CA LYS A 49 21.02 -3.31 1.84
C LYS A 49 22.26 -2.80 2.58
N LYS A 50 22.13 -2.36 3.83
CA LYS A 50 23.26 -1.91 4.65
C LYS A 50 24.26 -3.04 4.90
N SER A 51 23.80 -4.25 5.22
CA SER A 51 24.68 -5.38 5.54
C SER A 51 25.33 -6.04 4.31
N ASN A 52 24.66 -6.04 3.16
CA ASN A 52 25.12 -6.74 1.96
C ASN A 52 25.67 -5.81 0.87
N GLY A 53 25.53 -4.50 1.02
CA GLY A 53 25.94 -3.49 0.03
C GLY A 53 25.05 -3.42 -1.21
N LYS A 54 23.98 -4.21 -1.29
CA LYS A 54 23.03 -4.26 -2.41
C LYS A 54 21.62 -4.61 -1.96
N LEU A 55 20.63 -4.23 -2.76
CA LEU A 55 19.25 -4.66 -2.58
C LEU A 55 19.10 -6.17 -2.86
N PRO A 56 18.11 -6.85 -2.25
CA PRO A 56 17.80 -8.24 -2.58
C PRO A 56 17.36 -8.37 -4.04
N GLU A 57 17.68 -9.50 -4.68
CA GLU A 57 17.28 -9.73 -6.07
C GLU A 57 15.79 -10.11 -6.16
N VAL A 58 15.08 -9.56 -7.15
CA VAL A 58 13.62 -9.74 -7.33
C VAL A 58 13.22 -11.21 -7.51
N ASN A 59 14.12 -12.01 -8.07
CA ASN A 59 13.91 -13.44 -8.32
C ASN A 59 14.48 -14.35 -7.21
N ASP A 60 15.18 -13.79 -6.21
CA ASP A 60 15.73 -14.55 -5.09
C ASP A 60 14.67 -14.71 -3.99
N TRP A 61 13.68 -15.54 -4.27
CA TRP A 61 12.55 -15.79 -3.36
C TRP A 61 12.98 -16.32 -1.99
N GLN A 62 14.10 -17.04 -1.91
CA GLN A 62 14.61 -17.52 -0.62
C GLN A 62 15.05 -16.36 0.28
N THR A 63 15.68 -15.33 -0.29
CA THR A 63 16.02 -14.11 0.45
C THR A 63 14.78 -13.28 0.75
N LEU A 64 13.89 -13.08 -0.23
CA LEU A 64 12.68 -12.27 -0.06
C LEU A 64 11.74 -12.84 1.02
N GLU A 65 11.56 -14.16 1.07
CA GLU A 65 10.75 -14.83 2.08
C GLU A 65 11.30 -14.63 3.49
N LYS A 66 12.64 -14.70 3.66
CA LYS A 66 13.29 -14.40 4.95
C LYS A 66 13.09 -12.95 5.39
N LEU A 67 12.96 -12.01 4.44
CA LEU A 67 12.62 -10.62 4.74
C LEU A 67 11.13 -10.44 5.07
N GLY A 68 10.29 -11.44 4.76
CA GLY A 68 8.87 -11.45 5.08
C GLY A 68 7.93 -11.21 3.89
N LEU A 69 8.48 -11.13 2.66
CA LEU A 69 7.67 -11.11 1.45
C LEU A 69 7.04 -12.48 1.23
N GLN A 70 5.81 -12.51 0.72
CA GLN A 70 5.07 -13.74 0.49
C GLN A 70 4.76 -13.87 -0.98
N LYS A 71 5.31 -14.90 -1.63
CA LYS A 71 5.04 -15.21 -3.02
C LYS A 71 3.57 -15.61 -3.18
N ASP A 72 2.95 -15.16 -4.27
CA ASP A 72 1.59 -15.54 -4.68
C ASP A 72 0.48 -15.18 -3.66
N ASN A 73 0.76 -14.30 -2.70
CA ASN A 73 -0.25 -13.76 -1.78
C ASN A 73 -0.73 -12.38 -2.26
N VAL A 74 -1.97 -12.34 -2.78
CA VAL A 74 -2.59 -11.12 -3.32
C VAL A 74 -2.82 -10.01 -2.29
N GLU A 75 -2.83 -10.34 -1.00
CA GLU A 75 -2.97 -9.35 0.08
C GLU A 75 -1.62 -8.73 0.49
N LYS A 76 -0.52 -9.20 -0.08
CA LYS A 76 0.84 -8.78 0.28
C LYS A 76 1.49 -8.00 -0.86
N PRO A 77 2.40 -7.07 -0.54
CA PRO A 77 3.00 -6.24 -1.55
C PRO A 77 3.97 -7.06 -2.42
N VAL A 78 4.00 -6.71 -3.69
CA VAL A 78 5.02 -7.16 -4.64
C VAL A 78 6.23 -6.24 -4.53
N TYR A 79 7.41 -6.84 -4.45
CA TYR A 79 8.70 -6.14 -4.44
C TYR A 79 9.27 -6.05 -5.85
N THR A 80 9.66 -4.85 -6.26
CA THR A 80 10.39 -4.60 -7.53
C THR A 80 11.55 -3.65 -7.27
N LYS A 81 12.62 -3.74 -8.09
CA LYS A 81 13.77 -2.83 -7.99
C LYS A 81 14.26 -2.37 -9.36
N ASP A 82 14.87 -1.19 -9.40
CA ASP A 82 15.60 -0.71 -10.55
C ASP A 82 17.10 -1.05 -10.46
N GLN A 83 17.85 -0.70 -11.51
CA GLN A 83 19.30 -0.88 -11.55
C GLN A 83 20.06 0.18 -10.73
N ASN A 84 19.39 1.27 -10.34
CA ASN A 84 19.98 2.40 -9.63
C ASN A 84 19.91 2.24 -8.10
N GLY A 85 19.44 1.09 -7.61
CA GLY A 85 19.35 0.81 -6.18
C GLY A 85 18.11 1.40 -5.51
N ASN A 86 17.07 1.69 -6.29
CA ASN A 86 15.73 2.04 -5.82
C ASN A 86 14.80 0.84 -5.93
N TYR A 87 13.76 0.83 -5.09
CA TYR A 87 12.76 -0.22 -5.07
C TYR A 87 11.37 0.30 -4.77
N GLU A 88 10.38 -0.51 -5.12
CA GLU A 88 8.98 -0.29 -4.81
C GLU A 88 8.38 -1.50 -4.09
N LEU A 89 7.41 -1.21 -3.23
CA LEU A 89 6.46 -2.18 -2.70
C LEU A 89 5.07 -1.78 -3.20
N VAL A 90 4.39 -2.71 -3.88
CA VAL A 90 3.09 -2.44 -4.50
C VAL A 90 2.05 -3.45 -4.03
N TYR A 91 0.99 -2.99 -3.38
CA TYR A 91 -0.17 -3.81 -3.06
C TYR A 91 -1.10 -3.86 -4.26
N ILE A 92 -1.08 -4.97 -5.01
CA ILE A 92 -1.90 -5.14 -6.22
C ILE A 92 -3.28 -5.66 -5.81
N ASP A 93 -4.13 -4.75 -5.34
CA ASP A 93 -5.52 -5.01 -4.96
C ASP A 93 -6.49 -4.64 -6.08
N GLY A 94 -6.64 -5.53 -7.06
CA GLY A 94 -7.56 -5.35 -8.19
C GLY A 94 -6.85 -5.48 -9.54
N PHE A 95 -7.46 -4.92 -10.60
CA PHE A 95 -6.99 -5.09 -11.98
C PHE A 95 -6.25 -3.86 -12.55
N ASP A 96 -6.76 -2.64 -12.32
CA ASP A 96 -6.33 -1.44 -13.06
C ASP A 96 -5.75 -0.31 -12.19
N GLY A 97 -5.49 -0.57 -10.90
CA GLY A 97 -5.00 0.47 -9.97
C GLY A 97 -5.97 1.68 -9.85
N PRO A 98 -5.51 2.81 -9.28
CA PRO A 98 -4.21 3.01 -8.64
C PRO A 98 -4.05 2.15 -7.38
N TYR A 99 -2.81 1.87 -6.99
CA TYR A 99 -2.48 0.93 -5.91
C TYR A 99 -1.86 1.63 -4.72
N LEU A 100 -1.93 1.00 -3.53
CA LEU A 100 -1.08 1.42 -2.42
C LEU A 100 0.38 1.07 -2.73
N LEU A 101 1.21 2.10 -2.78
CA LEU A 101 2.58 2.02 -3.26
C LEU A 101 3.54 2.72 -2.30
N TRP A 102 4.69 2.10 -2.06
CA TRP A 102 5.87 2.75 -1.49
C TRP A 102 6.97 2.83 -2.53
N ASN A 103 7.59 4.00 -2.65
CA ASN A 103 8.75 4.21 -3.51
C ASN A 103 9.95 4.69 -2.67
N SER A 104 11.10 4.03 -2.82
CA SER A 104 12.28 4.34 -2.01
C SER A 104 12.93 5.69 -2.31
N GLN A 105 12.65 6.30 -3.48
CA GLN A 105 13.09 7.65 -3.84
C GLN A 105 12.22 8.71 -3.15
N GLU A 106 10.90 8.56 -3.25
CA GLU A 106 9.95 9.52 -2.66
C GLU A 106 9.80 9.36 -1.15
N ARG A 107 10.07 8.16 -0.62
CA ARG A 107 9.99 7.80 0.80
C ARG A 107 8.65 8.16 1.45
N LYS A 108 7.57 7.89 0.74
CA LYS A 108 6.20 8.04 1.23
C LYS A 108 5.31 6.95 0.64
N TRP A 109 4.26 6.61 1.38
CA TRP A 109 3.16 5.80 0.87
C TRP A 109 2.26 6.70 0.03
N THR A 110 1.82 6.20 -1.13
CA THR A 110 0.90 6.90 -2.03
C THR A 110 -0.11 5.94 -2.62
N ILE A 111 -1.18 6.50 -3.19
CA ILE A 111 -2.06 5.81 -4.12
C ILE A 111 -1.65 6.25 -5.52
N ASP A 112 -0.94 5.39 -6.23
CA ASP A 112 -0.33 5.72 -7.54
C ASP A 112 -0.14 4.44 -8.38
N PHE A 113 0.36 4.60 -9.59
CA PHE A 113 0.77 3.50 -10.46
C PHE A 113 2.25 3.15 -10.23
N PRO A 114 2.62 1.85 -10.37
CA PRO A 114 4.02 1.42 -10.27
C PRO A 114 4.90 2.19 -11.25
N LYS A 115 6.02 2.71 -10.75
CA LYS A 115 6.99 3.48 -11.56
C LYS A 115 8.20 2.62 -11.90
N ILE A 116 8.50 1.63 -11.06
CA ILE A 116 9.55 0.64 -11.28
C ILE A 116 8.91 -0.64 -11.83
N VAL A 117 8.96 -0.78 -13.15
CA VAL A 117 8.55 -2.00 -13.84
C VAL A 117 9.77 -2.91 -13.97
N SER A 118 9.67 -4.14 -13.45
CA SER A 118 10.64 -5.19 -13.74
C SER A 118 10.64 -5.43 -15.26
N LYS A 119 11.78 -5.25 -15.92
CA LYS A 119 11.98 -5.78 -17.27
C LYS A 119 12.10 -7.30 -17.24
#